data_AF-Q849A3-F1
#
_entry.id   AF-Q849A3-F1
#
_cell.length_a   1.000
_cell.length_b   1.000
_cell.length_c   1.000
_cell.angle_alpha   90.00
_cell.angle_beta   90.00
_cell.angle_gamma   90.00
#
_symmetry.space_group_name_H-M   'P 1'
#
loop_
_entity.id
_entity.type
_entity.pdbx_description
1 polymer ?
#
loop_
_entity_poly.entity_id
_entity_poly.type
_entity_poly.pdbx_seq_one_letter_code
_entity_poly.pdbx_strand_id
1 'polypeptide(L)'
;QSIIDGGDGKRDISEVSAKLDVNGVHAETAASAEPAEAKGSASDWVYDEFERTVIEEAEEQGFKRYEITISLKEDCMLKAVRVYMVFEKLNEIGEVAKTIPSAEVLETEDFGTDFQVCFLTNQTAEDVEQIINGVSEVEHVEIIQGSPLQPAEKPEEPQADIPAAAQTPVKQDKQKQPAKNEEQSKHTAGGSKTIRV
;
A
#
# COMPACT_ATOMS: atom_id res chain seq x y z
N GLN A 1 7.63 -39.89 46.94
CA GLN A 1 8.07 -39.77 45.53
C GLN A 1 7.22 -40.72 44.72
N SER A 2 6.28 -40.19 43.92
CA SER A 2 5.44 -40.99 43.01
C SER A 2 4.98 -40.13 41.84
N ILE A 3 5.55 -40.33 40.65
CA ILE A 3 4.97 -40.00 39.34
C ILE A 3 5.57 -40.96 38.30
N ILE A 4 4.97 -42.13 38.13
CA ILE A 4 5.26 -43.02 37.00
C ILE A 4 3.91 -43.60 36.59
N ASP A 5 3.19 -42.89 35.73
CA ASP A 5 2.02 -43.43 35.03
C ASP A 5 2.04 -42.88 33.60
N GLY A 6 2.64 -43.66 32.70
CA GLY A 6 2.61 -43.41 31.27
C GLY A 6 1.34 -44.06 30.71
N GLY A 7 0.43 -43.24 30.20
CA GLY A 7 -0.83 -43.68 29.61
C GLY A 7 -0.62 -44.46 28.31
N ASP A 8 -1.30 -45.62 28.21
CA ASP A 8 -1.36 -46.48 27.02
C ASP A 8 -2.31 -45.85 25.97
N GLY A 9 -1.73 -45.14 24.99
CA GLY A 9 -2.45 -44.43 23.95
C GLY A 9 -2.99 -45.32 22.83
N LYS A 10 -3.90 -46.25 23.15
CA LYS A 10 -4.62 -47.05 22.14
C LYS A 10 -5.71 -46.22 21.48
N ARG A 11 -5.37 -45.53 20.39
CA ARG A 11 -6.33 -45.06 19.39
C ARG A 11 -6.17 -45.89 18.13
N ASP A 12 -7.22 -46.64 17.79
CA ASP A 12 -7.28 -47.48 16.61
C ASP A 12 -7.41 -46.59 15.36
N ILE A 13 -6.43 -46.63 14.45
CA ILE A 13 -6.38 -45.79 13.24
C ILE A 13 -6.87 -46.50 11.98
N SER A 14 -7.50 -47.68 12.14
CA SER A 14 -7.93 -48.53 11.01
C SER A 14 -8.95 -47.85 10.09
N GLU A 15 -9.63 -46.78 10.55
CA GLU A 15 -10.64 -46.06 9.78
C GLU A 15 -10.08 -44.96 8.87
N VAL A 16 -8.88 -44.43 9.15
CA VAL A 16 -8.28 -43.31 8.38
C VAL A 16 -7.53 -43.79 7.13
N SER A 17 -7.08 -45.06 7.12
CA SER A 17 -6.40 -45.67 5.97
C SER A 17 -7.37 -46.04 4.83
N ALA A 18 -8.66 -46.27 5.12
CA ALA A 18 -9.65 -46.73 4.14
C ALA A 18 -10.16 -45.63 3.19
N LYS A 19 -9.80 -44.36 3.39
CA LYS A 19 -10.20 -43.24 2.52
C LYS A 19 -9.10 -42.71 1.60
N LEU A 20 -7.93 -43.35 1.62
CA LEU A 20 -6.82 -43.06 0.71
C LEU A 20 -6.60 -44.24 -0.26
N ASP A 21 -7.64 -44.60 -1.01
CA ASP A 21 -7.48 -45.37 -2.24
C ASP A 21 -8.26 -44.67 -3.36
N VAL A 22 -7.57 -43.78 -4.06
CA VAL A 22 -7.91 -43.39 -5.44
C VAL A 22 -6.64 -43.58 -6.24
N ASN A 23 -6.40 -44.83 -6.63
CA ASN A 23 -5.40 -45.17 -7.62
C ASN A 23 -6.06 -45.10 -9.01
N GLY A 24 -5.59 -44.22 -9.89
CA GLY A 24 -6.17 -44.07 -11.22
C GLY A 24 -5.24 -43.37 -12.20
N VAL A 25 -4.29 -44.12 -12.75
CA VAL A 25 -3.45 -43.71 -13.88
C VAL A 25 -4.26 -43.82 -15.18
N HIS A 26 -4.31 -42.75 -15.99
CA HIS A 26 -4.35 -42.72 -17.46
C HIS A 26 -4.44 -41.24 -17.89
N ALA A 27 -3.39 -40.68 -18.50
CA ALA A 27 -3.09 -40.72 -19.94
C ALA A 27 -3.86 -39.66 -20.75
N GLU A 28 -3.08 -38.67 -21.20
CA GLU A 28 -3.20 -37.91 -22.46
C GLU A 28 -4.53 -37.19 -22.76
N THR A 29 -4.50 -35.86 -22.74
CA THR A 29 -5.25 -35.03 -23.69
C THR A 29 -4.53 -33.70 -23.85
N ALA A 30 -3.95 -33.51 -25.04
CA ALA A 30 -3.60 -32.21 -25.57
C ALA A 30 -4.89 -31.48 -25.94
N ALA A 31 -5.14 -30.33 -25.32
CA ALA A 31 -6.12 -29.37 -25.79
C ALA A 31 -5.60 -27.96 -25.51
N SER A 32 -5.28 -27.28 -26.60
CA SER A 32 -5.03 -25.83 -26.68
C SER A 32 -6.13 -25.07 -25.94
N ALA A 33 -5.74 -24.27 -24.95
CA ALA A 33 -6.60 -23.25 -24.35
C ALA A 33 -5.85 -21.91 -24.39
N GLU A 34 -6.43 -21.01 -25.17
CA GLU A 34 -6.20 -19.57 -25.27
C GLU A 34 -6.28 -18.92 -23.86
N PRO A 35 -5.62 -17.77 -23.62
CA PRO A 35 -5.37 -17.28 -22.28
C PRO A 35 -6.69 -16.92 -21.59
N ALA A 36 -6.89 -17.49 -20.41
CA ALA A 36 -7.92 -17.06 -19.49
C ALA A 36 -7.61 -15.62 -19.07
N GLU A 37 -8.44 -14.69 -19.55
CA GLU A 37 -8.56 -13.35 -19.02
C GLU A 37 -8.80 -13.47 -17.50
N ALA A 38 -7.77 -13.15 -16.73
CA ALA A 38 -7.86 -12.98 -15.29
C ALA A 38 -8.78 -11.78 -15.04
N LYS A 39 -10.06 -12.08 -14.78
CA LYS A 39 -10.96 -11.12 -14.15
C LYS A 39 -10.37 -10.82 -12.78
N GLY A 40 -9.81 -9.61 -12.64
CA GLY A 40 -9.35 -9.07 -11.38
C GLY A 40 -10.40 -9.33 -10.31
N SER A 41 -10.05 -10.21 -9.38
CA SER A 41 -10.80 -10.32 -8.15
C SER A 41 -10.49 -9.03 -7.41
N ALA A 42 -11.47 -8.14 -7.31
CA ALA A 42 -11.39 -7.05 -6.35
C ALA A 42 -11.26 -7.71 -4.98
N SER A 43 -10.03 -7.86 -4.50
CA SER A 43 -9.76 -8.13 -3.10
C SER A 43 -10.44 -7.01 -2.33
N ASP A 44 -11.39 -7.34 -1.45
CA ASP A 44 -12.01 -6.34 -0.60
C ASP A 44 -10.98 -5.95 0.47
N TRP A 45 -10.23 -4.88 0.19
CA TRP A 45 -9.21 -4.38 1.10
C TRP A 45 -9.87 -3.76 2.32
N VAL A 46 -9.65 -4.36 3.48
CA VAL A 46 -10.08 -3.82 4.77
C VAL A 46 -8.90 -3.14 5.44
N TYR A 47 -9.04 -1.83 5.65
CA TYR A 47 -8.07 -1.00 6.34
C TYR A 47 -8.53 -0.67 7.75
N ASP A 48 -7.62 -0.75 8.72
CA ASP A 48 -7.85 -0.24 10.07
C ASP A 48 -7.76 1.30 10.10
N GLU A 49 -8.06 1.91 11.25
CA GLU A 49 -8.10 3.37 11.40
C GLU A 49 -6.74 4.03 11.13
N PHE A 50 -5.65 3.39 11.55
CA PHE A 50 -4.30 3.92 11.33
C PHE A 50 -3.90 3.82 9.86
N GLU A 51 -4.11 2.66 9.25
CA GLU A 51 -3.86 2.43 7.82
C GLU A 51 -4.66 3.42 6.96
N ARG A 52 -5.94 3.64 7.29
CA ARG A 52 -6.80 4.62 6.57
C ARG A 52 -6.25 6.03 6.68
N THR A 53 -5.85 6.45 7.89
CA THR A 53 -5.30 7.79 8.12
C THR A 53 -4.05 8.00 7.28
N VAL A 54 -3.11 7.04 7.29
CA VAL A 54 -1.88 7.10 6.48
C VAL A 54 -2.19 7.19 4.98
N ILE A 55 -3.14 6.39 4.50
CA ILE A 55 -3.56 6.39 3.09
C ILE A 55 -4.18 7.73 2.71
N GLU A 56 -5.14 8.23 3.50
CA GLU A 56 -5.83 9.50 3.25
C GLU A 56 -4.84 10.66 3.23
N GLU A 57 -3.92 10.74 4.21
CA GLU A 57 -2.89 11.78 4.26
C GLU A 57 -1.97 11.74 3.04
N ALA A 58 -1.60 10.55 2.56
CA ALA A 58 -0.76 10.40 1.38
C ALA A 58 -1.50 10.80 0.08
N GLU A 59 -2.76 10.41 -0.07
CA GLU A 59 -3.60 10.79 -1.21
C GLU A 59 -3.85 12.31 -1.24
N GLU A 60 -4.05 12.96 -0.09
CA GLU A 60 -4.14 14.43 0.02
C GLU A 60 -2.84 15.14 -0.42
N GLN A 61 -1.70 14.49 -0.22
CA GLN A 61 -0.38 14.97 -0.67
C GLN A 61 -0.11 14.68 -2.17
N GLY A 62 -1.05 14.05 -2.87
CA GLY A 62 -0.97 13.74 -4.30
C GLY A 62 -0.35 12.39 -4.63
N PHE A 63 -0.06 11.55 -3.64
CA PHE A 63 0.35 10.17 -3.89
C PHE A 63 -0.82 9.35 -4.43
N LYS A 64 -0.49 8.32 -5.19
CA LYS A 64 -1.46 7.34 -5.69
C LYS A 64 -1.36 6.07 -4.87
N ARG A 65 -2.53 5.50 -4.58
CA ARG A 65 -2.68 4.20 -3.94
C ARG A 65 -2.78 3.09 -4.97
N TYR A 66 -1.91 2.10 -4.86
CA TYR A 66 -1.95 0.87 -5.62
C TYR A 66 -2.10 -0.32 -4.70
N GLU A 67 -2.95 -1.25 -5.12
CA GLU A 67 -3.14 -2.56 -4.52
C GLU A 67 -2.42 -3.55 -5.43
N ILE A 68 -1.30 -4.08 -4.94
CA ILE A 68 -0.37 -4.88 -5.73
C ILE A 68 -0.44 -6.32 -5.25
N THR A 69 -0.70 -7.26 -6.16
CA THR A 69 -0.57 -8.71 -5.91
C THR A 69 0.71 -9.19 -6.57
N ILE A 70 1.58 -9.86 -5.80
CA ILE A 70 2.87 -10.36 -6.26
C ILE A 70 2.89 -11.87 -6.04
N SER A 71 3.20 -12.61 -7.10
CA SER A 71 3.41 -14.06 -7.03
C SER A 71 4.88 -14.37 -7.23
N LEU A 72 5.47 -15.09 -6.28
CA LEU A 72 6.79 -15.69 -6.42
C LEU A 72 6.70 -17.02 -7.17
N LYS A 73 7.79 -17.44 -7.80
CA LYS A 73 7.87 -18.77 -8.41
C LYS A 73 7.66 -19.88 -7.37
N GLU A 74 7.03 -20.98 -7.79
CA GLU A 74 6.80 -22.15 -6.94
C GLU A 74 8.08 -22.78 -6.38
N ASP A 75 9.21 -22.65 -7.09
CA ASP A 75 10.52 -23.19 -6.72
C ASP A 75 11.41 -22.22 -5.92
N CYS A 76 10.87 -21.06 -5.49
CA CYS A 76 11.62 -20.09 -4.71
C CYS A 76 11.96 -20.63 -3.31
N MET A 77 13.26 -20.84 -3.07
CA MET A 77 13.78 -21.46 -1.84
C MET A 77 13.82 -20.51 -0.63
N LEU A 78 13.96 -19.20 -0.86
CA LEU A 78 14.15 -18.18 0.18
C LEU A 78 13.17 -17.02 -0.04
N LYS A 79 11.89 -17.29 0.21
CA LYS A 79 10.78 -16.35 -0.01
C LYS A 79 10.90 -15.10 0.86
N ALA A 80 11.30 -15.21 2.12
CA ALA A 80 11.43 -14.03 2.99
C ALA A 80 12.50 -13.06 2.49
N VAL A 81 13.66 -13.59 2.05
CA VAL A 81 14.72 -12.78 1.43
C VAL A 81 14.18 -12.08 0.18
N ARG A 82 13.35 -12.81 -0.57
CA ARG A 82 12.75 -12.30 -1.79
C ARG A 82 11.77 -11.18 -1.56
N VAL A 83 10.88 -11.34 -0.59
CA VAL A 83 9.93 -10.31 -0.16
C VAL A 83 10.69 -9.08 0.34
N TYR A 84 11.73 -9.27 1.15
CA TYR A 84 12.58 -8.18 1.62
C TYR A 84 13.18 -7.39 0.46
N MET A 85 13.73 -8.05 -0.56
CA MET A 85 14.26 -7.37 -1.75
C MET A 85 13.19 -6.56 -2.49
N VAL A 86 11.96 -7.06 -2.57
CA VAL A 86 10.85 -6.30 -3.16
C VAL A 86 10.50 -5.08 -2.31
N PHE A 87 10.43 -5.21 -0.98
CA PHE A 87 10.17 -4.08 -0.09
C PHE A 87 11.27 -3.02 -0.13
N GLU A 88 12.54 -3.41 -0.21
CA GLU A 88 13.64 -2.46 -0.42
C GLU A 88 13.41 -1.63 -1.69
N LYS A 89 13.04 -2.29 -2.80
CA LYS A 89 12.76 -1.61 -4.08
C LYS A 89 11.54 -0.69 -4.03
N LEU A 90 10.49 -1.10 -3.34
CA LEU A 90 9.29 -0.27 -3.16
C LEU A 90 9.57 0.94 -2.25
N ASN A 91 10.32 0.75 -1.17
CA ASN A 91 10.69 1.82 -0.24
C ASN A 91 11.61 2.88 -0.86
N GLU A 92 12.35 2.54 -1.94
CA GLU A 92 13.12 3.54 -2.71
C GLU A 92 12.23 4.56 -3.44
N ILE A 93 10.96 4.24 -3.71
CA ILE A 93 10.08 5.04 -4.59
C ILE A 93 8.72 5.38 -3.96
N GLY A 94 8.47 4.98 -2.72
CA GLY A 94 7.17 5.16 -2.06
C GLY A 94 7.13 4.52 -0.68
N GLU A 95 5.92 4.26 -0.21
CA GLU A 95 5.67 3.72 1.13
C GLU A 95 4.68 2.55 1.09
N VAL A 96 4.97 1.50 1.85
CA VAL A 96 4.08 0.36 2.04
C VAL A 96 3.16 0.61 3.23
N ALA A 97 1.86 0.78 2.97
CA ALA A 97 0.87 1.05 4.01
C ALA A 97 0.29 -0.22 4.66
N LYS A 98 0.18 -1.31 3.89
CA LYS A 98 -0.37 -2.59 4.35
C LYS A 98 0.21 -3.75 3.56
N THR A 99 0.32 -4.92 4.20
CA THR A 99 0.66 -6.19 3.55
C THR A 99 -0.34 -7.28 3.93
N ILE A 100 -0.61 -8.19 2.99
CA ILE A 100 -1.45 -9.38 3.22
C ILE A 100 -0.74 -10.60 2.64
N PRO A 101 -0.33 -11.60 3.45
CA PRO A 101 -0.36 -11.59 4.91
C PRO A 101 0.54 -10.49 5.51
N SER A 102 0.49 -10.30 6.84
CA SER A 102 1.25 -9.24 7.50
C SER A 102 2.75 -9.38 7.28
N ALA A 103 3.49 -8.27 7.40
CA ALA A 103 4.94 -8.25 7.23
C ALA A 103 5.64 -9.32 8.11
N GLU A 104 5.22 -9.47 9.37
CA GLU A 104 5.78 -10.47 10.30
C GLU A 104 5.61 -11.92 9.79
N VAL A 105 4.49 -12.22 9.11
CA VAL A 105 4.22 -13.53 8.50
C VAL A 105 5.07 -13.72 7.24
N LEU A 106 5.24 -12.66 6.45
CA LEU A 106 6.09 -12.70 5.26
C LEU A 106 7.57 -12.91 5.61
N GLU A 107 8.03 -12.28 6.70
CA GLU A 107 9.40 -12.42 7.22
C GLU A 107 9.69 -13.82 7.77
N THR A 108 8.66 -14.53 8.26
CA THR A 108 8.78 -15.90 8.79
C THR A 108 8.51 -16.99 7.74
N GLU A 109 8.23 -16.60 6.49
CA GLU A 109 7.93 -17.50 5.37
C GLU A 109 6.69 -18.36 5.56
N ASP A 110 5.77 -17.96 6.44
CA ASP A 110 4.53 -18.70 6.73
C ASP A 110 3.41 -18.31 5.74
N PHE A 111 3.71 -18.40 4.44
CA PHE A 111 2.76 -18.09 3.36
C PHE A 111 2.99 -18.95 2.11
N GLY A 112 2.03 -18.86 1.18
CA GLY A 112 2.07 -19.52 -0.12
C GLY A 112 3.12 -18.91 -1.06
N THR A 113 2.73 -18.64 -2.30
CA THR A 113 3.60 -17.96 -3.28
C THR A 113 3.17 -16.52 -3.52
N ASP A 114 1.91 -16.20 -3.21
CA ASP A 114 1.30 -14.90 -3.35
C ASP A 114 1.34 -14.09 -2.06
N PHE A 115 1.51 -12.78 -2.23
CA PHE A 115 1.29 -11.78 -1.19
C PHE A 115 0.83 -10.48 -1.84
N GLN A 116 0.16 -9.65 -1.05
CA GLN A 116 -0.40 -8.38 -1.48
C GLN A 116 0.20 -7.21 -0.70
N VAL A 117 0.31 -6.06 -1.36
CA VAL A 117 0.91 -4.84 -0.83
C VAL A 117 0.02 -3.65 -1.20
N CYS A 118 -0.41 -2.88 -0.20
CA CYS A 118 -0.98 -1.55 -0.42
C CYS A 118 0.18 -0.57 -0.46
N PHE A 119 0.40 0.05 -1.61
CA PHE A 119 1.56 0.86 -1.90
C PHE A 119 1.17 2.29 -2.28
N LEU A 120 1.86 3.26 -1.70
CA LEU A 120 1.64 4.69 -1.88
C LEU A 120 2.84 5.28 -2.63
N THR A 121 2.63 5.83 -3.82
CA THR A 121 3.72 6.40 -4.62
C THR A 121 3.25 7.49 -5.59
N ASN A 122 4.18 8.35 -6.02
CA ASN A 122 3.97 9.28 -7.13
C ASN A 122 4.28 8.67 -8.50
N GLN A 123 4.83 7.46 -8.54
CA GLN A 123 5.19 6.75 -9.77
C GLN A 123 3.95 6.21 -10.50
N THR A 124 4.12 5.90 -11.79
CA THR A 124 3.06 5.25 -12.58
C THR A 124 3.01 3.75 -12.24
N ALA A 125 1.85 3.11 -12.48
CA ALA A 125 1.72 1.67 -12.28
C ALA A 125 2.75 0.88 -13.12
N GLU A 126 3.01 1.32 -14.36
CA GLU A 126 4.04 0.73 -15.24
C GLU A 126 5.44 0.81 -14.61
N ASP A 127 5.83 1.97 -14.05
CA ASP A 127 7.13 2.12 -13.40
C ASP A 127 7.27 1.18 -12.18
N VAL A 128 6.21 1.06 -11.37
CA VAL A 128 6.17 0.17 -10.20
C VAL A 128 6.29 -1.29 -10.64
N GLU A 129 5.53 -1.70 -11.65
CA GLU A 129 5.57 -3.05 -12.20
C GLU A 129 6.98 -3.40 -12.71
N GLN A 130 7.63 -2.50 -13.46
CA GLN A 130 8.99 -2.71 -13.96
C GLN A 130 10.00 -2.88 -12.81
N ILE A 131 9.85 -2.12 -11.73
CA ILE A 131 10.73 -2.20 -10.57
C ILE A 131 10.57 -3.54 -9.86
N ILE A 132 9.35 -4.02 -9.64
CA ILE A 132 9.08 -5.32 -9.02
C ILE A 132 9.56 -6.47 -9.93
N ASN A 133 9.33 -6.38 -11.24
CA ASN A 133 9.79 -7.38 -12.22
C ASN A 133 11.32 -7.44 -12.34
N GLY A 134 12.05 -6.39 -11.96
CA GLY A 134 13.51 -6.39 -11.90
C GLY A 134 14.08 -7.31 -10.82
N VAL A 135 13.25 -7.79 -9.90
CA VAL A 135 13.61 -8.67 -8.81
C VAL A 135 13.48 -10.11 -9.42
N SER A 136 14.55 -10.91 -9.48
CA SER A 136 14.58 -12.29 -10.06
C SER A 136 13.82 -13.38 -9.28
N GLU A 137 12.83 -14.11 -9.81
CA GLU A 137 11.94 -15.09 -9.10
C GLU A 137 10.59 -14.51 -8.67
N VAL A 138 10.31 -13.25 -9.02
CA VAL A 138 8.91 -12.82 -9.20
C VAL A 138 8.41 -13.50 -10.48
N GLU A 139 7.23 -14.12 -10.40
CA GLU A 139 6.56 -14.79 -11.51
C GLU A 139 5.49 -13.90 -12.14
N HIS A 140 4.69 -13.22 -11.30
CA HIS A 140 3.59 -12.38 -11.74
C HIS A 140 3.42 -11.17 -10.81
N VAL A 141 3.00 -10.05 -11.40
CA VAL A 141 2.65 -8.81 -10.70
C VAL A 141 1.34 -8.31 -11.27
N GLU A 142 0.34 -8.10 -10.42
CA GLU A 142 -0.91 -7.43 -10.77
C GLU A 142 -0.99 -6.13 -9.98
N ILE A 143 -1.29 -5.02 -10.66
CA ILE A 143 -1.42 -3.70 -10.03
C ILE A 143 -2.82 -3.15 -10.32
N ILE A 144 -3.59 -2.91 -9.26
CA ILE A 144 -4.89 -2.28 -9.32
C ILE A 144 -4.80 -0.92 -8.65
N GLN A 145 -5.38 0.11 -9.27
CA GLN A 145 -5.51 1.39 -8.60
C GLN A 145 -6.57 1.31 -7.51
N GLY A 146 -6.23 1.80 -6.33
CA GLY A 146 -7.13 1.80 -5.19
C GLY A 146 -8.42 2.58 -5.46
N SER A 147 -9.56 1.99 -5.06
CA SER A 147 -10.84 2.71 -5.02
C SER A 147 -10.84 3.80 -3.94
N PRO A 148 -11.63 4.88 -4.07
CA PRO A 148 -11.74 5.89 -3.01
C PRO A 148 -12.14 5.24 -1.68
N LEU A 149 -11.42 5.57 -0.61
CA LEU A 149 -11.86 5.24 0.73
C LEU A 149 -13.15 6.02 0.98
N GLN A 150 -14.26 5.32 1.25
CA GLN A 150 -15.49 6.00 1.64
C GLN A 150 -15.20 6.82 2.91
N PRO A 151 -15.49 8.12 2.93
CA PRO A 151 -15.29 8.92 4.12
C PRO A 151 -16.00 8.25 5.29
N ALA A 152 -15.29 8.05 6.40
CA ALA A 152 -16.00 7.92 7.67
C ALA A 152 -16.80 9.21 7.82
N GLU A 153 -18.12 9.10 7.97
CA GLU A 153 -18.99 10.26 8.25
C GLU A 153 -18.36 11.05 9.40
N LYS A 154 -17.72 12.16 9.05
CA LYS A 154 -17.23 13.14 10.01
C LYS A 154 -18.49 13.62 10.74
N PRO A 155 -18.61 13.45 12.06
CA PRO A 155 -19.71 14.08 12.79
C PRO A 155 -19.67 15.57 12.45
N GLU A 156 -20.74 16.08 11.84
CA GLU A 156 -20.95 17.50 11.68
C GLU A 156 -20.82 18.12 13.08
N GLU A 157 -19.71 18.82 13.32
CA GLU A 157 -19.65 19.80 14.39
C GLU A 157 -20.80 20.79 14.11
N PRO A 158 -21.77 20.94 15.03
CA PRO A 158 -22.84 21.90 14.85
C PRO A 158 -22.20 23.28 14.74
N GLN A 159 -22.19 23.84 13.52
CA GLN A 159 -22.02 25.27 13.36
C GLN A 159 -23.18 25.92 14.10
N ALA A 160 -22.88 26.42 15.30
CA ALA A 160 -23.78 27.26 16.06
C ALA A 160 -23.98 28.55 15.28
N ASP A 161 -25.04 28.53 14.47
CA ASP A 161 -25.71 29.68 13.89
C ASP A 161 -26.08 30.65 15.02
N ILE A 162 -25.37 31.77 15.13
CA ILE A 162 -25.83 32.91 15.91
C ILE A 162 -26.47 33.90 14.94
N PRO A 163 -27.80 34.08 14.96
CA PRO A 163 -28.49 34.94 14.03
C PRO A 163 -28.22 36.43 14.28
N ALA A 164 -28.08 37.13 13.16
CA ALA A 164 -27.97 38.58 13.07
C ALA A 164 -29.17 39.30 13.70
N ALA A 165 -28.89 40.27 14.58
CA ALA A 165 -29.84 41.31 14.98
C ALA A 165 -29.31 42.68 14.54
N ALA A 166 -30.14 43.34 13.73
CA ALA A 166 -29.94 44.59 13.01
C ALA A 166 -29.51 45.80 13.86
N GLN A 167 -28.59 46.61 13.31
CA GLN A 167 -28.70 48.07 13.33
C GLN A 167 -28.27 48.66 11.97
N THR A 168 -29.17 49.49 11.45
CA THR A 168 -29.22 50.16 10.14
C THR A 168 -28.28 51.39 10.01
N PRO A 169 -28.16 52.00 8.81
CA PRO A 169 -26.95 52.67 8.30
C PRO A 169 -26.93 54.20 8.44
N VAL A 170 -25.74 54.81 8.34
CA VAL A 170 -25.57 56.25 8.08
C VAL A 170 -24.48 56.51 7.04
N LYS A 171 -24.79 57.41 6.10
CA LYS A 171 -24.09 57.86 4.89
C LYS A 171 -22.91 58.84 5.14
N GLN A 172 -21.97 58.83 4.16
CA GLN A 172 -21.05 59.89 3.66
C GLN A 172 -19.98 60.42 4.63
N ASP A 173 -18.73 60.76 4.24
CA ASP A 173 -18.22 61.57 3.12
C ASP A 173 -16.67 61.37 3.06
N LYS A 174 -16.04 60.94 1.96
CA LYS A 174 -15.23 61.75 0.99
C LYS A 174 -13.71 61.91 1.30
N GLN A 175 -12.96 62.06 0.19
CA GLN A 175 -11.53 62.42 -0.04
C GLN A 175 -10.53 61.24 -0.13
N LYS A 176 -9.96 60.90 -1.31
CA LYS A 176 -9.05 61.62 -2.25
C LYS A 176 -7.60 61.68 -1.75
N GLN A 177 -6.76 60.76 -2.26
CA GLN A 177 -5.36 60.83 -2.82
C GLN A 177 -4.37 61.92 -2.32
N PRO A 178 -3.03 61.86 -2.57
CA PRO A 178 -2.18 60.81 -3.21
C PRO A 178 -0.73 60.65 -2.64
N ALA A 179 0.05 59.77 -3.31
CA ALA A 179 1.43 59.97 -3.80
C ALA A 179 2.69 59.50 -3.01
N LYS A 180 3.59 58.92 -3.83
CA LYS A 180 5.07 59.08 -3.89
C LYS A 180 5.87 57.93 -3.23
N ASN A 181 6.94 57.32 -3.78
CA ASN A 181 7.66 57.32 -5.06
C ASN A 181 8.89 56.40 -4.94
N GLU A 182 9.46 56.02 -6.10
CA GLU A 182 10.87 55.67 -6.40
C GLU A 182 11.80 55.26 -5.24
N GLU A 183 12.52 54.13 -5.40
CA GLU A 183 13.97 54.25 -5.62
C GLU A 183 14.55 53.05 -6.40
N GLN A 184 15.11 53.39 -7.55
CA GLN A 184 16.03 52.62 -8.37
C GLN A 184 17.41 52.67 -7.73
N SER A 185 18.14 51.55 -7.63
CA SER A 185 19.61 51.58 -7.64
C SER A 185 20.23 50.24 -8.01
N LYS A 186 21.06 50.31 -9.04
CA LYS A 186 21.85 49.28 -9.69
C LYS A 186 23.30 49.54 -9.30
N HIS A 187 24.03 48.55 -8.78
CA HIS A 187 25.50 48.49 -8.78
C HIS A 187 25.91 47.02 -8.59
N THR A 188 26.32 46.30 -9.63
CA THR A 188 27.72 46.09 -10.12
C THR A 188 28.72 45.56 -9.10
N ALA A 189 29.21 44.35 -9.43
CA ALA A 189 30.62 43.93 -9.50
C ALA A 189 31.47 43.88 -8.23
N GLY A 190 32.23 42.78 -8.13
CA GLY A 190 33.49 42.74 -7.40
C GLY A 190 33.63 41.54 -6.49
N GLY A 191 34.31 40.50 -6.98
CA GLY A 191 34.70 39.38 -6.14
C GLY A 191 35.76 39.74 -5.11
N SER A 192 35.84 38.95 -4.04
CA SER A 192 37.06 38.74 -3.29
C SER A 192 36.99 37.40 -2.55
N LYS A 193 38.06 36.61 -2.74
CA LYS A 193 38.47 35.44 -1.96
C LYS A 193 38.42 35.76 -0.46
N THR A 194 38.27 34.76 0.43
CA THR A 194 39.40 34.13 1.15
C THR A 194 38.91 33.08 2.17
N ILE A 195 39.60 31.94 2.12
CA ILE A 195 39.81 30.87 3.10
C ILE A 195 39.88 31.33 4.57
N ARG A 196 39.49 30.47 5.51
CA ARG A 196 40.15 30.36 6.82
C ARG A 196 40.01 28.95 7.41
N VAL A 197 41.13 28.56 8.02
CA VAL A 197 41.53 27.30 8.66
C VAL A 197 40.53 26.76 9.66
#